data_AF-A0A7X7IU65-F1
#
_entry.id   AF-A0A7X7IU65-F1
#
_cell.length_a   1.000
_cell.length_b   1.000
_cell.length_c   1.000
_cell.angle_alpha   90.00
_cell.angle_beta   90.00
_cell.angle_gamma   90.00
#
_symmetry.space_group_name_H-M   'P 1'
#
loop_
_entity.id
_entity.type
_entity.pdbx_description
1 polymer ?
#
loop_
_entity_poly.entity_id
_entity_poly.type
_entity_poly.pdbx_seq_one_letter_code
_entity_poly.pdbx_strand_id
1 'polypeptide(L)' 'MKDYVAKVNNSGMLNLFNARTGGFEKNLNTTNNLYDSAQVSGGTVHARRKDGRIDTYDTETGRFLRSI' A
#
# COMPACT_ATOMS: atom_id res chain seq x y z
N MET A 1 -5.23 -3.55 17.05
CA MET A 1 -4.96 -3.60 15.60
C MET A 1 -4.48 -2.23 15.16
N LYS A 2 -3.39 -2.13 14.40
CA LYS A 2 -2.92 -0.84 13.87
C LYS A 2 -3.76 -0.50 12.64
N ASP A 3 -4.42 0.66 12.68
CA ASP A 3 -5.14 1.18 11.52
C ASP A 3 -4.14 1.91 10.63
N TYR A 4 -4.14 1.60 9.35
CA TYR A 4 -3.21 2.15 8.37
C TYR A 4 -3.92 2.94 7.29
N VAL A 5 -3.28 4.02 6.82
CA VAL A 5 -3.58 4.69 5.56
C VAL A 5 -2.44 4.42 4.59
N ALA A 6 -2.77 3.91 3.40
CA ALA A 6 -1.82 3.79 2.30
C ALA A 6 -1.88 5.04 1.41
N LYS A 7 -0.73 5.59 1.05
CA LYS A 7 -0.61 6.66 0.06
C LYS A 7 0.36 6.27 -1.03
N VAL A 8 -0.01 6.58 -2.26
CA VAL A 8 0.89 6.58 -3.41
C VAL A 8 1.68 7.90 -3.38
N ASN A 9 3.00 7.83 -3.46
CA ASN A 9 3.87 9.02 -3.53
C ASN A 9 4.11 9.44 -4.99
N ASN A 10 4.83 10.55 -5.20
CA ASN A 10 5.10 11.09 -6.54
C ASN A 10 5.94 10.15 -7.43
N SER A 11 6.64 9.19 -6.84
CA SER A 11 7.40 8.15 -7.55
C SER A 11 6.55 6.90 -7.83
N GLY A 12 5.24 6.92 -7.54
CA GLY A 12 4.33 5.80 -7.72
C GLY A 12 4.51 4.67 -6.69
N MET A 13 5.27 4.90 -5.60
CA MET A 13 5.49 3.91 -4.55
C MET A 13 4.47 4.06 -3.42
N LEU A 14 4.29 2.99 -2.63
CA LEU A 14 3.32 2.93 -1.54
C LEU A 14 3.97 3.19 -0.18
N ASN A 15 3.41 4.15 0.55
CA ASN A 15 3.79 4.49 1.92
C ASN A 15 2.62 4.19 2.86
N LEU A 16 2.92 3.65 4.04
CA LEU A 16 1.96 3.41 5.11
C LEU A 16 2.14 4.43 6.24
N PHE A 17 1.00 4.96 6.68
CA PHE A 17 0.89 5.89 7.78
C PHE A 17 -0.04 5.33 8.84
N ASN A 18 0.23 5.62 10.10
CA ASN A 18 -0.67 5.34 11.19
C ASN A 18 -1.94 6.17 11.03
N ALA A 19 -3.10 5.53 10.91
CA ALA A 19 -4.36 6.24 10.67
C ALA A 19 -4.81 7.07 11.87
N ARG A 20 -4.36 6.75 13.08
CA ARG A 20 -4.72 7.48 14.31
C ARG A 20 -3.85 8.71 14.53
N THR A 21 -2.55 8.60 14.28
CA THR A 21 -1.59 9.68 14.57
C THR A 21 -1.17 10.46 13.32
N GLY A 22 -1.44 9.93 12.12
CA GLY A 22 -0.92 10.46 10.87
C GLY A 22 0.59 10.24 10.68
N GLY A 23 1.27 9.58 11.63
CA GLY A 23 2.71 9.35 11.57
C GLY A 23 3.10 8.37 10.46
N PHE A 24 4.20 8.67 9.76
CA PHE A 24 4.79 7.74 8.81
C PHE A 24 5.28 6.47 9.54
N GLU A 25 4.96 5.30 8.99
CA GLU A 25 5.37 4.02 9.57
C GLU A 25 6.40 3.31 8.69
N LYS A 26 6.09 3.11 7.39
CA LYS A 26 7.01 2.40 6.47
C LYS A 26 6.67 2.63 5.00
N ASN A 27 7.62 2.30 4.13
CA ASN A 27 7.38 2.09 2.70
C ASN A 27 7.06 0.60 2.46
N LEU A 28 6.17 0.30 1.52
CA LEU A 28 5.99 -1.06 1.05
C LEU A 28 7.03 -1.39 -0.01
N ASN A 29 7.50 -2.64 0.01
CA ASN A 29 8.48 -3.12 -0.96
C ASN A 29 7.77 -3.42 -2.29
N THR A 30 7.49 -2.37 -3.04
CA THR A 30 6.82 -2.43 -4.34
C THR A 30 7.82 -2.85 -5.41
N THR A 31 7.55 -3.93 -6.14
CA THR A 31 8.40 -4.46 -7.20
C THR A 31 8.34 -3.58 -8.45
N ASN A 32 8.96 -2.39 -8.39
CA ASN A 32 9.13 -1.44 -9.50
C ASN A 32 7.84 -1.06 -10.26
N ASN A 33 6.68 -1.24 -9.63
CA ASN A 33 5.38 -0.95 -10.22
C ASN A 33 4.96 0.48 -9.84
N LEU A 34 4.45 1.22 -10.83
CA LEU A 34 3.85 2.53 -10.59
C LEU A 34 2.37 2.35 -10.27
N TYR A 35 1.99 2.72 -9.04
CA TYR A 35 0.60 2.74 -8.60
C TYR A 35 -0.04 4.10 -8.86
N ASP A 36 -1.35 4.11 -9.10
CA ASP A 36 -2.15 5.32 -9.23
C ASP A 36 -2.96 5.61 -7.96
N SER A 37 -3.38 4.55 -7.24
CA SER A 37 -4.18 4.65 -6.03
C SER A 37 -3.98 3.44 -5.13
N ALA A 38 -4.28 3.60 -3.85
CA ALA A 38 -4.25 2.52 -2.88
C ALA A 38 -5.36 2.66 -1.83
N GLN A 39 -5.88 1.53 -1.35
CA GLN A 39 -6.86 1.44 -0.28
C GLN A 39 -6.41 0.40 0.75
N VAL A 40 -6.69 0.65 2.02
CA VAL A 40 -6.50 -0.33 3.10
C VAL A 40 -7.85 -0.92 3.49
N SER A 41 -7.96 -2.24 3.53
CA SER A 41 -9.13 -2.96 4.03
C SER A 41 -8.71 -4.27 4.67
N GLY A 42 -9.21 -4.55 5.89
CA GLY A 42 -8.97 -5.82 6.57
C GLY A 42 -7.50 -6.22 6.73
N GLY A 43 -6.60 -5.25 6.99
CA GLY A 43 -5.16 -5.51 7.10
C GLY A 43 -4.44 -5.74 5.77
N THR A 44 -5.11 -5.48 4.64
CA THR A 44 -4.54 -5.60 3.29
C THR A 44 -4.54 -4.24 2.59
N VAL A 45 -3.44 -3.90 1.93
CA VAL A 45 -3.37 -2.80 0.96
C VAL A 45 -3.73 -3.35 -0.41
N HIS A 46 -4.69 -2.72 -1.08
CA HIS A 46 -5.03 -2.95 -2.48
C HIS A 46 -4.53 -1.75 -3.27
N ALA A 47 -3.57 -1.97 -4.16
CA ALA A 47 -2.95 -0.90 -4.93
C ALA A 47 -3.15 -1.13 -6.42
N ARG A 48 -3.80 -0.17 -7.08
CA ARG A 48 -4.07 -0.23 -8.52
C ARG A 48 -2.85 0.26 -9.29
N ARG A 49 -2.33 -0.61 -10.15
CA ARG A 49 -1.28 -0.32 -11.11
C ARG A 49 -1.83 0.43 -12.31
N LYS A 50 -0.96 1.16 -13.01
CA LYS A 50 -1.29 1.84 -14.27
C LYS A 50 -1.82 0.91 -15.37
N ASP A 51 -1.41 -0.36 -15.36
CA ASP A 51 -1.88 -1.39 -16.31
C ASP A 51 -3.27 -1.97 -15.94
N GLY A 52 -3.90 -1.45 -14.88
CA GLY A 52 -5.24 -1.86 -14.44
C GLY A 52 -5.26 -3.03 -13.46
N ARG A 53 -4.14 -3.72 -13.24
CA ARG A 53 -4.04 -4.80 -12.25
C ARG A 53 -4.02 -4.25 -10.83
N ILE A 54 -4.41 -5.07 -9.87
CA ILE A 54 -4.38 -4.72 -8.44
C ILE A 54 -3.40 -5.63 -7.72
N ASP A 55 -2.32 -5.04 -7.20
CA ASP A 55 -1.39 -5.74 -6.32
C ASP A 55 -1.86 -5.60 -4.87
N THR A 56 -1.74 -6.69 -4.11
CA THR A 56 -2.17 -6.75 -2.72
C THR A 56 -1.00 -6.99 -1.78
N TYR A 57 -1.01 -6.33 -0.62
CA TYR A 57 0.06 -6.39 0.36
C TYR A 57 -0.50 -6.50 1.78
N ASP A 58 0.17 -7.27 2.63
CA ASP A 58 -0.13 -7.32 4.05
C ASP A 58 0.34 -6.01 4.73
N THR A 59 -0.52 -5.35 5.51
CA THR A 59 -0.18 -4.05 6.13
C THR A 59 0.84 -4.17 7.26
N GLU A 60 0.88 -5.29 7.96
CA GLU A 60 1.74 -5.47 9.13
C GLU A 60 3.18 -5.78 8.73
N THR A 61 3.35 -6.63 7.73
CA THR A 61 4.66 -7.10 7.24
C THR A 61 5.12 -6.33 6.01
N GLY A 62 4.21 -5.74 5.25
CA GLY A 62 4.48 -5.14 3.94
C GLY A 62 4.72 -6.15 2.82
N ARG A 63 4.46 -7.44 3.07
CA ARG A 63 4.70 -8.53 2.10
C ARG A 63 3.68 -8.47 0.98
N PHE A 64 4.16 -8.61 -0.27
CA PHE A 64 3.28 -8.87 -1.42
C PHE A 64 2.53 -10.19 -1.24
N LEU A 65 1.22 -10.16 -1.48
CA LEU A 65 0.33 -11.31 -1.36
C LEU A 65 -0.02 -11.90 -2.73
N ARG A 66 -0.58 -11.09 -3.62
CA ARG A 66 -1.00 -11.49 -4.98
C ARG A 66 -1.32 -10.30 -5.87
N SER A 67 -1.40 -10.55 -7.17
CA SER A 67 -1.97 -9.63 -8.17
C SER A 67 -3.27 -10.20 -8.72
N ILE A 68 -4.30 -9.36 -8.85
CA ILE A 68 -5.58 -9.67 -9.49
C ILE A 68 -5.85 -8.74 -10.67
#